data_AF-A0A174GCM1-F1
#
_entry.id   AF-A0A174GCM1-F1
#
_cell.length_a   1.000
_cell.length_b   1.000
_cell.length_c   1.000
_cell.angle_alpha   90.00
_cell.angle_beta   90.00
_cell.angle_gamma   90.00
#
_symmetry.space_group_name_H-M   'P 1'
#
loop_
_entity.id
_entity.type
_entity.pdbx_description
1 polymer ?
#
loop_
_entity_poly.entity_id
_entity_poly.type
_entity_poly.pdbx_seq_one_letter_code
_entity_poly.pdbx_strand_id
1 'polypeptide(L)'
;MNIIQFNEIIELLHSISDNSTANIIALVSVIISGIAVLSSIYFSVQTRKQYIDSLSPLLSFRLYEKSGYLFLRIENTGQSEATEISLTFKELSNNGEQNKFELDEILKSELTLYPNETVTGGICRSGRNIVTSIAPVIKIEVSYIKGNTKEKIQFFRCICYTGTNDENVFMKCELEDISRKLNEISCSSNRMANYFEGRFFLKSDVINAYPSSSMYKDLKDAINKTEREEIKENTRDELGNLHIE
;
A
#
# COMPACT_ATOMS: atom_id res chain seq x y z
N MET A 1 -16.06 22.85 -42.42
CA MET A 1 -17.24 23.49 -43.02
C MET A 1 -16.72 24.44 -44.08
N ASN A 2 -17.03 24.18 -45.35
CA ASN A 2 -16.53 24.99 -46.47
C ASN A 2 -17.22 26.35 -46.46
N ILE A 3 -16.47 27.44 -46.73
CA ILE A 3 -16.98 28.83 -46.76
C ILE A 3 -18.19 28.98 -47.70
N ILE A 4 -18.21 28.19 -48.77
CA ILE A 4 -19.29 28.15 -49.77
C ILE A 4 -20.61 27.65 -49.15
N GLN A 5 -20.57 26.58 -48.34
CA GLN A 5 -21.77 26.03 -47.68
C GLN A 5 -22.33 26.98 -46.62
N PHE A 6 -21.46 27.77 -45.97
CA PHE A 6 -21.90 28.75 -44.99
C PHE A 6 -22.64 29.93 -45.65
N ASN A 7 -22.18 30.38 -46.82
CA ASN A 7 -22.83 31.45 -47.57
C ASN A 7 -24.19 31.02 -48.15
N GLU A 8 -24.32 29.79 -48.67
CA GLU A 8 -25.62 29.26 -49.12
C GLU A 8 -26.64 29.20 -47.98
N ILE A 9 -26.22 28.84 -46.76
CA ILE A 9 -27.08 28.80 -45.58
C ILE A 9 -27.54 30.22 -45.19
N ILE A 10 -26.65 31.21 -45.27
CA ILE A 10 -26.95 32.62 -45.00
C ILE A 10 -27.96 33.17 -46.02
N GLU A 11 -27.78 32.87 -47.31
CA GLU A 11 -28.72 33.30 -48.37
C GLU A 11 -30.10 32.67 -48.21
N LEU A 12 -30.17 31.38 -47.87
CA LEU A 12 -31.43 30.70 -47.58
C LEU A 12 -32.14 31.32 -46.37
N LEU A 13 -31.41 31.62 -45.29
CA LEU A 13 -31.95 32.27 -44.10
C LEU A 13 -32.52 33.67 -44.42
N HIS A 14 -31.82 34.46 -45.23
CA HIS A 14 -32.30 35.76 -45.69
C HIS A 14 -33.58 35.64 -46.52
N SER A 15 -33.64 34.68 -47.46
CA SER A 15 -34.83 34.48 -48.30
C SER A 15 -36.09 34.07 -47.52
N ILE A 16 -35.92 33.37 -46.39
CA ILE A 16 -37.03 32.93 -45.55
C ILE A 16 -37.58 34.11 -44.73
N SER A 17 -36.71 34.99 -44.24
CA SER A 17 -37.06 36.15 -43.39
C SER A 17 -38.01 37.14 -44.05
N ASP A 18 -37.98 37.29 -45.38
CA ASP A 18 -38.73 38.34 -46.09
C ASP A 18 -40.23 38.05 -46.28
N ASN A 19 -40.73 36.87 -45.88
CA ASN A 19 -42.04 36.38 -46.37
C ASN A 19 -43.21 36.27 -45.36
N SER A 20 -43.05 36.51 -44.04
CA SER A 20 -44.17 36.57 -43.06
C SER A 20 -43.65 36.78 -41.62
N THR A 21 -44.48 37.31 -40.70
CA THR A 21 -44.21 37.32 -39.25
C THR A 21 -43.93 35.90 -38.71
N ALA A 22 -44.54 34.87 -39.29
CA ALA A 22 -44.28 33.47 -38.96
C ALA A 22 -42.86 33.02 -39.35
N ASN A 23 -42.34 33.50 -40.49
CA ASN A 23 -40.99 33.17 -40.94
C ASN A 23 -39.92 33.87 -40.10
N ILE A 24 -40.19 35.08 -39.62
CA ILE A 24 -39.31 35.79 -38.67
C ILE A 24 -39.19 35.01 -37.35
N ILE A 25 -40.31 34.48 -36.83
CA ILE A 25 -40.30 33.63 -35.62
C ILE A 25 -39.52 32.33 -35.88
N ALA A 26 -39.69 31.71 -37.05
CA ALA A 26 -38.92 30.52 -37.43
C ALA A 26 -37.42 30.82 -37.52
N LEU A 27 -37.02 31.95 -38.11
CA LEU A 27 -35.63 32.40 -38.20
C LEU A 27 -34.99 32.57 -36.81
N VAL A 28 -35.68 33.28 -35.90
CA VAL A 28 -35.21 33.49 -34.53
C VAL A 28 -35.08 32.16 -33.78
N SER A 29 -36.04 31.25 -33.96
CA SER A 29 -35.98 29.90 -33.37
C SER A 29 -34.77 29.10 -33.89
N VAL A 30 -34.47 29.18 -35.19
CA VAL A 30 -33.30 28.53 -35.79
C VAL A 30 -32.00 29.11 -35.23
N ILE A 31 -31.90 30.43 -35.06
CA ILE A 31 -30.71 31.08 -34.48
C ILE A 31 -30.52 30.67 -33.01
N ILE A 32 -31.58 30.73 -32.20
CA ILE A 32 -31.52 30.30 -30.78
C ILE A 32 -31.11 28.83 -30.68
N SER A 33 -31.68 27.97 -31.52
CA SER A 33 -31.34 26.55 -31.58
C SER A 33 -29.88 26.35 -32.01
N GLY A 34 -29.40 27.11 -32.99
CA GLY A 34 -28.00 27.06 -33.45
C GLY A 34 -27.02 27.44 -32.34
N ILE A 35 -27.29 28.52 -31.59
CA ILE A 35 -26.48 28.94 -30.45
C ILE A 35 -26.49 27.87 -29.35
N ALA A 36 -27.65 27.27 -29.06
CA ALA A 36 -27.78 26.21 -28.07
C ALA A 36 -26.92 24.99 -28.45
N VAL A 37 -26.98 24.53 -29.70
CA VAL A 37 -26.20 23.38 -30.19
C VAL A 37 -24.69 23.69 -30.10
N LEU A 38 -24.24 24.87 -30.55
CA LEU A 38 -22.83 25.26 -30.46
C LEU A 38 -22.35 25.31 -29.00
N SER A 39 -23.17 25.86 -28.10
CA SER A 39 -22.87 25.91 -26.66
C SER A 39 -22.76 24.51 -26.07
N SER A 40 -23.69 23.61 -26.39
CA SER A 40 -23.66 22.22 -25.93
C SER A 40 -22.42 21.46 -26.42
N ILE A 41 -22.01 21.66 -27.67
CA ILE A 41 -20.78 21.05 -28.21
C ILE A 41 -19.55 21.58 -27.45
N TYR A 42 -19.46 22.91 -27.27
CA TYR A 42 -18.36 23.53 -26.54
C TYR A 42 -18.23 22.98 -25.12
N PHE A 43 -19.35 22.96 -24.36
CA PHE A 43 -19.36 22.40 -23.02
C PHE A 43 -19.02 20.91 -23.01
N SER A 44 -19.56 20.12 -23.95
CA SER A 44 -19.26 18.68 -24.04
C SER A 44 -17.76 18.41 -24.23
N VAL A 45 -17.11 19.15 -25.12
CA VAL A 45 -15.66 19.03 -25.36
C VAL A 45 -14.88 19.44 -24.11
N GLN A 46 -15.25 20.54 -23.46
CA GLN A 46 -14.60 21.02 -22.25
C GLN A 46 -14.74 20.03 -21.09
N THR A 47 -15.95 19.52 -20.84
CA THR A 47 -16.21 18.52 -19.79
C THR A 47 -15.46 17.23 -20.06
N ARG A 48 -15.39 16.78 -21.32
CA ARG A 48 -14.62 15.59 -21.69
C ARG A 48 -13.13 15.78 -21.43
N LYS A 49 -12.58 16.95 -21.74
CA LYS A 49 -11.16 17.25 -21.47
C LYS A 49 -10.88 17.21 -19.97
N GLN A 50 -11.71 17.89 -19.17
CA GLN A 50 -11.59 17.89 -17.71
C GLN A 50 -11.72 16.49 -17.11
N TYR A 51 -12.64 15.67 -17.65
CA TYR A 51 -12.81 14.28 -17.23
C TYR A 51 -11.60 13.42 -17.56
N ILE A 52 -11.03 13.56 -18.77
CA ILE A 52 -9.80 12.83 -19.12
C ILE A 52 -8.66 13.28 -18.21
N ASP A 53 -8.52 14.59 -17.97
CA ASP A 53 -7.48 15.14 -17.11
C ASP A 53 -7.63 14.69 -15.65
N SER A 54 -8.85 14.58 -15.11
CA SER A 54 -9.09 14.09 -13.75
C SER A 54 -8.73 12.61 -13.57
N LEU A 55 -8.71 11.85 -14.67
CA LEU A 55 -8.26 10.46 -14.67
C LEU A 55 -6.74 10.31 -14.77
N SER A 56 -5.98 11.40 -14.87
CA SER A 56 -4.52 11.35 -15.02
C SER A 56 -3.84 10.58 -13.89
N PRO A 57 -2.67 9.94 -14.16
CA PRO A 57 -1.90 9.33 -13.09
C PRO A 57 -1.43 10.38 -12.09
N LEU A 58 -1.25 9.97 -10.84
CA LEU A 58 -0.72 10.82 -9.79
C LEU A 58 0.30 10.03 -8.98
N LEU A 59 1.57 10.38 -9.12
CA LEU A 59 2.64 9.71 -8.39
C LEU A 59 2.82 10.32 -6.99
N SER A 60 2.59 9.49 -5.99
CA SER A 60 2.83 9.77 -4.59
C SER A 60 4.12 9.09 -4.14
N PHE A 61 4.89 9.77 -3.29
CA PHE A 61 6.19 9.32 -2.83
C PHE A 61 6.24 9.30 -1.31
N ARG A 62 6.81 8.23 -0.74
CA ARG A 62 7.03 8.11 0.70
C ARG A 62 8.46 7.63 0.96
N LEU A 63 9.16 8.38 1.80
CA LEU A 63 10.52 8.06 2.24
C LEU A 63 10.46 7.57 3.69
N TYR A 64 10.92 6.35 3.94
CA TYR A 64 10.89 5.75 5.28
C TYR A 64 12.13 4.89 5.54
N GLU A 65 12.33 4.55 6.80
CA GLU A 65 13.44 3.71 7.27
C GLU A 65 12.89 2.33 7.64
N LYS A 66 13.60 1.28 7.23
CA LYS A 66 13.35 -0.09 7.66
C LYS A 66 14.68 -0.81 7.85
N SER A 67 14.89 -1.40 9.03
CA SER A 67 16.07 -2.22 9.35
C SER A 67 17.41 -1.53 9.05
N GLY A 68 17.53 -0.22 9.32
CA GLY A 68 18.75 0.55 9.09
C GLY A 68 19.01 0.94 7.62
N TYR A 69 18.04 0.77 6.73
CA TYR A 69 18.08 1.25 5.35
C TYR A 69 16.93 2.22 5.07
N LEU A 70 17.20 3.20 4.22
CA LEU A 70 16.16 4.09 3.68
C LEU A 70 15.55 3.46 2.43
N PHE A 71 14.23 3.55 2.34
CA PHE A 71 13.42 3.05 1.23
C PHE A 71 12.57 4.18 0.65
N LEU A 72 12.46 4.20 -0.67
CA LEU A 72 11.53 5.04 -1.40
C LEU A 72 10.38 4.18 -1.90
N ARG A 73 9.17 4.50 -1.45
CA ARG A 73 7.92 3.94 -1.98
C ARG A 73 7.30 4.92 -2.94
N ILE A 74 6.93 4.43 -4.11
CA ILE A 74 6.30 5.18 -5.19
C ILE A 74 4.98 4.49 -5.48
N GLU A 75 3.90 5.26 -5.41
CA GLU A 75 2.54 4.76 -5.57
C GLU A 75 1.83 5.61 -6.61
N ASN A 76 1.14 4.97 -7.55
CA ASN A 76 0.24 5.68 -8.45
C ASN A 76 -1.14 5.79 -7.80
N THR A 77 -1.41 6.92 -7.16
CA THR A 77 -2.70 7.24 -6.54
C THR A 77 -3.72 7.83 -7.53
N GLY A 78 -3.36 7.89 -8.82
CA GLY A 78 -4.24 8.37 -9.89
C GLY A 78 -5.17 7.28 -10.42
N GLN A 79 -5.91 7.58 -11.50
CA GLN A 79 -6.91 6.68 -12.08
C GLN A 79 -6.51 6.10 -13.45
N SER A 80 -5.30 6.42 -13.94
CA SER A 80 -4.72 5.82 -15.14
C SER A 80 -3.26 5.46 -14.91
N GLU A 81 -2.70 4.64 -15.80
CA GLU A 81 -1.31 4.21 -15.74
C GLU A 81 -0.32 5.38 -15.92
N ALA A 82 0.81 5.29 -15.22
CA ALA A 82 2.00 6.08 -15.51
C ALA A 82 3.05 5.15 -16.12
N THR A 83 3.49 5.48 -17.33
CA THR A 83 4.46 4.68 -18.12
C THR A 83 5.78 5.44 -18.24
N GLU A 84 6.87 4.71 -18.48
CA GLU A 84 8.23 5.28 -18.63
C GLU A 84 8.61 6.20 -17.46
N ILE A 85 8.26 5.81 -16.24
CA ILE A 85 8.62 6.56 -15.05
C ILE A 85 10.13 6.44 -14.87
N SER A 86 10.81 7.58 -14.92
CA SER A 86 12.25 7.70 -14.71
C SER A 86 12.52 8.65 -13.54
N LEU A 87 13.47 8.26 -12.70
CA LEU A 87 13.83 8.95 -11.47
C LEU A 87 15.31 9.30 -11.51
N THR A 88 15.62 10.59 -11.44
CA THR A 88 17.01 11.05 -11.31
C THR A 88 17.22 11.64 -9.91
N PHE A 89 18.02 10.94 -9.11
CA PHE A 89 18.37 11.33 -7.75
C PHE A 89 19.46 12.40 -7.76
N LYS A 90 19.18 13.59 -7.21
CA LYS A 90 20.10 14.73 -7.25
C LYS A 90 20.83 14.93 -5.93
N GLU A 91 20.10 14.90 -4.82
CA GLU A 91 20.64 15.26 -3.51
C GLU A 91 19.95 14.45 -2.40
N LEU A 92 20.73 14.00 -1.43
CA LEU A 92 20.30 13.44 -0.15
C LEU A 92 20.95 14.29 0.95
N SER A 93 20.14 14.78 1.88
CA SER A 93 20.61 15.54 3.03
C SER A 93 20.00 15.03 4.33
N ASN A 94 20.59 15.43 5.46
CA ASN A 94 20.12 15.10 6.81
C ASN A 94 20.03 13.59 7.12
N ASN A 95 20.84 12.76 6.45
CA ASN A 95 21.00 11.33 6.74
C ASN A 95 22.32 11.04 7.48
N GLY A 96 22.68 11.87 8.46
CA GLY A 96 23.95 11.77 9.18
C GLY A 96 25.15 11.88 8.24
N GLU A 97 26.11 10.97 8.39
CA GLU A 97 27.31 10.88 7.53
C GLU A 97 27.06 10.09 6.23
N GLN A 98 25.89 9.47 6.08
CA GLN A 98 25.57 8.54 4.98
C GLN A 98 24.72 9.24 3.89
N ASN A 99 25.24 10.29 3.26
CA ASN A 99 24.50 11.05 2.22
C ASN A 99 24.72 10.53 0.79
N LYS A 100 25.27 9.31 0.63
CA LYS A 100 25.53 8.71 -0.68
C LYS A 100 24.41 7.75 -1.06
N PHE A 101 23.93 7.86 -2.31
CA PHE A 101 22.94 6.94 -2.85
C PHE A 101 23.54 5.57 -3.18
N GLU A 102 22.86 4.52 -2.75
CA GLU A 102 23.06 3.11 -3.07
C GLU A 102 21.71 2.55 -3.53
N LEU A 103 21.35 2.87 -4.78
CA LEU A 103 20.03 2.58 -5.33
C LEU A 103 19.88 1.11 -5.74
N ASP A 104 18.74 0.52 -5.40
CA ASP A 104 18.29 -0.75 -5.98
C ASP A 104 18.10 -0.62 -7.51
N GLU A 105 18.25 -1.74 -8.23
CA GLU A 105 18.10 -1.78 -9.69
C GLU A 105 16.72 -1.30 -10.15
N ILE A 106 15.68 -1.63 -9.39
CA ILE A 106 14.30 -1.25 -9.68
C ILE A 106 14.12 0.28 -9.77
N LEU A 107 14.93 1.07 -9.05
CA LEU A 107 14.88 2.53 -9.09
C LEU A 107 15.77 3.14 -10.18
N LYS A 108 16.60 2.33 -10.85
CA LYS A 108 17.46 2.74 -11.97
C LYS A 108 16.79 2.48 -13.33
N SER A 109 15.92 1.48 -13.40
CA SER A 109 15.14 1.14 -14.58
C SER A 109 13.93 2.06 -14.77
N GLU A 110 13.42 2.12 -16.00
CA GLU A 110 12.11 2.72 -16.28
C GLU A 110 11.00 1.85 -15.68
N LEU A 111 10.03 2.50 -15.04
CA LEU A 111 8.94 1.84 -14.34
C LEU A 111 7.61 2.12 -15.02
N THR A 112 6.69 1.18 -14.90
CA THR A 112 5.27 1.38 -15.23
C THR A 112 4.45 1.06 -13.98
N LEU A 113 3.53 1.95 -13.62
CA LEU A 113 2.64 1.76 -12.47
C LEU A 113 1.19 1.97 -12.90
N TYR A 114 0.39 0.93 -12.78
CA TYR A 114 -1.07 1.01 -12.90
C TYR A 114 -1.69 1.68 -11.68
N PRO A 115 -2.96 2.11 -11.74
CA PRO A 115 -3.65 2.70 -10.60
C PRO A 115 -3.56 1.81 -9.34
N ASN A 116 -3.19 2.44 -8.22
CA ASN A 116 -2.94 1.83 -6.91
C ASN A 116 -1.74 0.87 -6.83
N GLU A 117 -0.98 0.67 -7.92
CA GLU A 117 0.26 -0.08 -7.83
C GLU A 117 1.32 0.71 -7.10
N THR A 118 2.14 -0.04 -6.37
CA THR A 118 3.22 0.50 -5.56
C THR A 118 4.50 -0.27 -5.85
N VAL A 119 5.59 0.47 -6.04
CA VAL A 119 6.95 -0.06 -6.06
C VAL A 119 7.74 0.52 -4.91
N THR A 120 8.61 -0.30 -4.34
CA THR A 120 9.52 0.09 -3.26
C THR A 120 10.93 -0.30 -3.65
N GLY A 121 11.89 0.60 -3.46
CA GLY A 121 13.31 0.30 -3.62
C GLY A 121 14.16 0.95 -2.53
N GLY A 122 15.23 0.27 -2.16
CA GLY A 122 16.29 0.79 -1.29
C GLY A 122 17.04 1.94 -1.98
N ILE A 123 17.36 2.96 -1.19
CA ILE A 123 18.01 4.18 -1.68
C ILE A 123 19.42 4.37 -1.12
N CYS A 124 19.61 4.07 0.17
CA CYS A 124 20.91 4.12 0.87
C CYS A 124 20.78 3.56 2.30
N ARG A 125 21.90 3.43 2.99
CA ARG A 125 21.95 3.12 4.42
C ARG A 125 21.49 4.30 5.26
N SER A 126 20.80 4.01 6.36
CA SER A 126 20.46 4.99 7.39
C SER A 126 21.75 5.44 8.10
N GLY A 127 21.96 6.75 8.22
CA GLY A 127 23.03 7.32 9.03
C GLY A 127 22.69 7.45 10.51
N ARG A 128 21.56 6.90 10.95
CA ARG A 128 21.11 6.92 12.34
C ARG A 128 22.07 6.13 13.22
N ASN A 129 22.43 6.70 14.38
CA ASN A 129 23.15 5.99 15.42
C ASN A 129 22.65 6.44 16.81
N ILE A 130 23.25 5.93 17.88
CA ILE A 130 22.83 6.22 19.28
C ILE A 130 22.89 7.71 19.61
N VAL A 131 23.77 8.47 18.94
CA VAL A 131 24.03 9.90 19.20
C VAL A 131 23.41 10.79 18.11
N THR A 132 23.17 10.26 16.91
CA THR A 132 22.72 11.03 15.74
C THR A 132 21.31 10.61 15.32
N SER A 133 20.36 11.51 15.54
CA SER A 133 19.04 11.44 14.90
C SER A 133 19.12 11.92 13.45
N ILE A 134 18.30 11.34 12.58
CA ILE A 134 18.25 11.69 11.16
C ILE A 134 16.84 12.16 10.78
N ALA A 135 16.77 13.07 9.82
CA ALA A 135 15.53 13.46 9.15
C ALA A 135 15.81 13.62 7.65
N PRO A 136 16.04 12.50 6.94
CA PRO A 136 16.48 12.53 5.56
C PRO A 136 15.55 13.31 4.64
N VAL A 137 16.14 14.03 3.69
CA VAL A 137 15.40 14.71 2.63
C VAL A 137 16.07 14.38 1.31
N ILE A 138 15.28 13.91 0.34
CA ILE A 138 15.77 13.63 -1.01
C ILE A 138 15.18 14.61 -2.02
N LYS A 139 16.02 15.04 -2.95
CA LYS A 139 15.60 15.80 -4.13
C LYS A 139 15.72 14.90 -5.35
N ILE A 140 14.61 14.70 -6.02
CA ILE A 140 14.53 13.87 -7.22
C ILE A 140 13.89 14.65 -8.37
N GLU A 141 14.31 14.33 -9.58
CA GLU A 141 13.67 14.74 -10.81
C GLU A 141 12.89 13.54 -11.33
N VAL A 142 11.60 13.74 -11.58
CA VAL A 142 10.67 12.70 -11.99
C VAL A 142 10.16 13.04 -13.38
N SER A 143 10.21 12.06 -14.29
CA SER A 143 9.52 12.15 -15.57
C SER A 143 8.69 10.91 -15.83
N TYR A 144 7.52 11.06 -16.44
CA TYR A 144 6.69 9.94 -16.87
C TYR A 144 5.77 10.36 -18.02
N ILE A 145 5.19 9.37 -18.71
CA ILE A 145 4.17 9.57 -19.73
C ILE A 145 2.81 9.18 -19.16
N LYS A 146 1.82 10.10 -19.27
CA LYS A 146 0.45 9.82 -18.85
C LYS A 146 -0.19 8.76 -19.75
N GLY A 147 -0.79 7.72 -19.17
CA GLY A 147 -1.47 6.67 -19.94
C GLY A 147 -2.63 7.16 -20.81
N ASN A 148 -3.40 8.14 -20.29
CA ASN A 148 -4.63 8.66 -20.90
C ASN A 148 -4.39 9.62 -22.09
N THR A 149 -3.47 10.57 -21.97
CA THR A 149 -3.21 11.61 -22.98
C THR A 149 -1.91 11.41 -23.75
N LYS A 150 -1.06 10.48 -23.31
CA LYS A 150 0.31 10.25 -23.83
C LYS A 150 1.21 11.48 -23.75
N GLU A 151 0.86 12.44 -22.90
CA GLU A 151 1.67 13.62 -22.61
C GLU A 151 2.81 13.25 -21.66
N LYS A 152 4.02 13.74 -21.95
CA LYS A 152 5.18 13.60 -21.07
C LYS A 152 5.21 14.71 -20.04
N ILE A 153 5.27 14.34 -18.77
CA ILE A 153 5.42 15.28 -17.65
C ILE A 153 6.84 15.14 -17.07
N GLN A 154 7.42 16.27 -16.67
CA GLN A 154 8.66 16.33 -15.91
C GLN A 154 8.55 17.36 -14.79
N PHE A 155 8.96 17.00 -13.58
CA PHE A 155 8.97 17.91 -12.43
C PHE A 155 10.03 17.53 -11.41
N PHE A 156 10.36 18.50 -10.55
CA PHE A 156 11.21 18.28 -9.39
C PHE A 156 10.37 18.01 -8.14
N ARG A 157 10.80 17.03 -7.34
CA ARG A 157 10.16 16.67 -6.08
C ARG A 157 11.19 16.68 -4.95
N CYS A 158 10.84 17.38 -3.88
CA CYS A 158 11.49 17.25 -2.59
C CYS A 158 10.65 16.30 -1.74
N ILE A 159 11.25 15.20 -1.27
CA ILE A 159 10.55 14.19 -0.49
C ILE A 159 11.17 14.17 0.91
N CYS A 160 10.34 14.45 1.89
CA CYS A 160 10.72 14.45 3.29
C CYS A 160 10.53 13.06 3.89
N TYR A 161 11.43 12.71 4.81
CA TYR A 161 11.33 11.50 5.61
C TYR A 161 10.03 11.49 6.42
N THR A 162 9.25 10.42 6.25
CA THR A 162 7.95 10.23 6.92
C THR A 162 8.11 9.52 8.27
N GLY A 163 9.27 8.92 8.56
CA GLY A 163 9.47 8.12 9.76
C GLY A 163 9.57 6.63 9.47
N THR A 164 9.22 5.82 10.47
CA THR A 164 8.97 4.39 10.30
C THR A 164 7.69 4.19 9.50
N ASN A 165 7.62 3.13 8.70
CA ASN A 165 6.39 2.73 8.04
C ASN A 165 5.28 2.50 9.10
N ASP A 166 4.01 2.40 8.69
CA ASP A 166 2.93 1.85 9.53
C ASP A 166 3.20 0.36 9.82
N GLU A 167 4.29 0.07 10.54
CA GLU A 167 4.80 -1.25 10.91
C GLU A 167 3.93 -1.91 12.00
N ASN A 168 2.87 -1.23 12.45
CA ASN A 168 1.94 -1.74 13.46
C ASN A 168 1.31 -3.10 13.09
N VAL A 169 1.24 -3.46 11.81
CA VAL A 169 0.71 -4.78 11.42
C VAL A 169 1.78 -5.87 11.49
N PHE A 170 2.97 -5.64 10.94
CA PHE A 170 4.04 -6.65 10.91
C PHE A 170 4.67 -6.87 12.29
N MET A 171 4.98 -5.78 13.02
CA MET A 171 5.48 -5.87 14.40
C MET A 171 4.49 -6.57 15.32
N LYS A 172 3.19 -6.37 15.11
CA LYS A 172 2.16 -7.06 15.90
C LYS A 172 2.18 -8.57 15.67
N CYS A 173 2.32 -9.03 14.43
CA CYS A 173 2.45 -10.46 14.14
C CYS A 173 3.71 -11.09 14.75
N GLU A 174 4.87 -10.42 14.68
CA GLU A 174 6.10 -10.93 15.31
C GLU A 174 6.00 -10.96 16.83
N LEU A 175 5.41 -9.92 17.44
CA LEU A 175 5.18 -9.86 18.88
C LEU A 175 4.18 -10.93 19.36
N GLU A 176 3.15 -11.23 18.56
CA GLU A 176 2.22 -12.33 18.82
C GLU A 176 2.93 -13.70 18.76
N ASP A 177 3.81 -13.94 17.79
CA ASP A 177 4.57 -15.19 17.70
C ASP A 177 5.56 -15.34 18.87
N ILE A 178 6.24 -14.27 19.27
CA ILE A 178 7.12 -14.25 20.44
C ILE A 178 6.33 -14.55 21.71
N SER A 179 5.17 -13.91 21.89
CA SER A 179 4.28 -14.14 23.03
C SER A 179 3.84 -15.60 23.11
N ARG A 180 3.46 -16.20 21.98
CA ARG A 180 3.10 -17.62 21.88
C ARG A 180 4.27 -18.53 22.30
N LYS A 181 5.46 -18.33 21.74
CA LYS A 181 6.66 -19.13 22.07
C LYS A 181 7.06 -19.00 23.54
N LEU A 182 6.98 -17.79 24.11
CA LEU A 182 7.25 -17.59 25.55
C LEU A 182 6.24 -18.32 26.43
N ASN A 183 4.97 -18.34 26.04
CA ASN A 183 3.95 -19.08 26.75
C ASN A 183 4.20 -20.60 26.68
N GLU A 184 4.58 -21.13 25.51
CA GLU A 184 4.98 -22.53 25.34
C GLU A 184 6.17 -22.92 26.23
N ILE A 185 7.21 -22.09 26.28
CA ILE A 185 8.38 -22.29 27.16
C ILE A 185 7.95 -22.29 28.63
N SER A 186 7.11 -21.34 29.03
CA SER A 186 6.60 -21.26 30.41
C SER A 186 5.78 -22.50 30.79
N CYS A 187 4.89 -22.96 29.90
CA CYS A 187 4.12 -24.19 30.08
C CYS A 187 5.03 -25.43 30.17
N SER A 188 6.04 -25.53 29.30
CA SER A 188 7.01 -26.64 29.32
C SER A 188 7.80 -26.68 30.62
N SER A 189 8.29 -25.51 31.07
CA SER A 189 9.02 -25.39 32.34
C SER A 189 8.15 -25.82 33.53
N ASN A 190 6.88 -25.39 33.57
CA ASN A 190 5.96 -25.79 34.63
C ASN A 190 5.66 -27.31 34.61
N ARG A 191 5.49 -27.90 33.42
CA ARG A 191 5.34 -29.37 33.29
C ARG A 191 6.54 -30.11 33.85
N MET A 192 7.75 -29.64 33.53
CA MET A 192 8.99 -30.25 33.97
C MET A 192 9.16 -30.14 35.50
N ALA A 193 8.84 -28.99 36.09
CA ALA A 193 8.84 -28.80 37.54
C ALA A 193 7.84 -29.75 38.24
N ASN A 194 6.61 -29.84 37.72
CA ASN A 194 5.58 -30.75 38.24
C ASN A 194 6.02 -32.23 38.16
N TYR A 195 6.70 -32.62 37.08
CA TYR A 195 7.25 -33.97 36.92
C TYR A 195 8.33 -34.28 37.95
N PHE A 196 9.27 -33.34 38.17
CA PHE A 196 10.40 -33.54 39.08
C PHE A 196 9.99 -33.52 40.55
N GLU A 197 9.18 -32.56 40.98
CA GLU A 197 8.76 -32.45 42.38
C GLU A 197 7.65 -33.44 42.76
N GLY A 198 6.89 -33.92 41.78
CA GLY A 198 5.72 -34.77 42.00
C GLY A 198 4.55 -34.05 42.68
N ARG A 199 4.61 -32.71 42.77
CA ARG A 199 3.51 -31.82 43.17
C ARG A 199 2.95 -31.15 41.92
N PHE A 200 1.63 -30.98 41.86
CA PHE A 200 0.99 -30.35 40.71
C PHE A 200 0.69 -28.87 41.00
N PHE A 201 1.46 -27.98 40.38
CA PHE A 201 1.22 -26.54 40.42
C PHE A 201 0.39 -26.09 39.22
N LEU A 202 -0.83 -25.63 39.53
CA LEU A 202 -1.71 -24.95 38.60
C LEU A 202 -1.28 -23.49 38.48
N LYS A 203 -1.16 -22.99 37.26
CA LYS A 203 -1.24 -21.54 37.03
C LYS A 203 -2.69 -21.14 37.21
N SER A 204 -2.95 -20.15 38.06
CA SER A 204 -4.31 -19.71 38.43
C SER A 204 -5.19 -19.35 37.24
N ASP A 205 -4.60 -18.89 36.14
CA ASP A 205 -5.33 -18.31 35.00
C ASP A 205 -5.34 -19.19 33.74
N VAL A 206 -4.70 -20.38 33.77
CA VAL A 206 -4.59 -21.26 32.58
C VAL A 206 -4.78 -22.73 32.96
N ILE A 207 -5.74 -23.41 32.30
CA ILE A 207 -5.93 -24.86 32.43
C ILE A 207 -4.65 -25.57 31.95
N ASN A 208 -3.96 -26.22 32.88
CA ASN A 208 -2.71 -26.90 32.62
C ASN A 208 -2.97 -28.42 32.51
N ALA A 209 -2.25 -29.11 31.63
CA ALA A 209 -2.37 -30.56 31.53
C ALA A 209 -1.93 -31.21 32.84
N TYR A 210 -2.76 -32.10 33.38
CA TYR A 210 -2.42 -32.88 34.57
C TYR A 210 -1.27 -33.84 34.25
N PRO A 211 -0.21 -33.88 35.07
CA PRO A 211 0.87 -34.83 34.87
C PRO A 211 0.35 -36.25 35.16
N SER A 212 0.57 -37.17 34.22
CA SER A 212 0.20 -38.58 34.36
C SER A 212 1.08 -39.33 35.37
N SER A 213 2.33 -38.90 35.55
CA SER A 213 3.29 -39.47 36.50
C SER A 213 4.26 -38.43 37.07
N SER A 214 5.13 -38.86 37.99
CA SER A 214 6.24 -38.05 38.50
C SER A 214 7.53 -38.84 38.41
N MET A 215 8.67 -38.15 38.37
CA MET A 215 10.00 -38.76 38.28
C MET A 215 10.22 -39.80 39.38
N TYR A 216 9.80 -39.51 40.62
CA TYR A 216 9.89 -40.45 41.72
C TYR A 216 9.14 -41.75 41.45
N LYS A 217 7.91 -41.64 40.95
CA LYS A 217 7.08 -42.80 40.61
C LYS A 217 7.71 -43.61 39.48
N ASP A 218 8.27 -42.97 38.47
CA ASP A 218 8.85 -43.67 37.31
C ASP A 218 10.17 -44.36 37.68
N LEU A 219 11.00 -43.72 38.50
CA LEU A 219 12.22 -44.34 39.05
C LEU A 219 11.88 -45.55 39.94
N LYS A 220 10.86 -45.44 40.79
CA LYS A 220 10.41 -46.54 41.64
C LYS A 220 10.00 -47.75 40.79
N ASP A 221 9.27 -47.53 39.70
CA ASP A 221 8.81 -48.62 38.84
C ASP A 221 9.95 -49.23 38.02
N ALA A 222 10.87 -48.40 37.51
CA ALA A 222 12.07 -48.87 36.83
C ALA A 222 12.94 -49.75 37.74
N ILE A 223 13.12 -49.36 39.01
CA ILE A 223 13.86 -50.15 40.01
C ILE A 223 13.14 -51.47 40.31
N ASN A 224 11.82 -51.45 40.40
CA ASN A 224 11.01 -52.63 40.75
C ASN A 224 10.63 -53.50 39.53
N LYS A 225 11.02 -53.11 38.31
CA LYS A 225 10.66 -53.76 37.04
C LYS A 225 9.15 -53.96 36.86
N THR A 226 8.38 -52.96 37.28
CA THR A 226 6.92 -52.95 37.12
C THR A 226 6.55 -52.21 35.83
N GLU A 227 5.85 -52.87 34.92
CA GLU A 227 5.22 -52.19 33.77
C GLU A 227 3.88 -51.58 34.22
N ARG A 228 3.66 -50.31 33.87
CA ARG A 228 2.42 -49.60 34.14
C ARG A 228 1.56 -49.60 32.87
N GLU A 229 0.27 -49.86 33.01
CA GLU A 229 -0.68 -49.64 31.92
C GLU A 229 -0.71 -48.14 31.56
N GLU A 230 -0.63 -47.82 30.27
CA GLU A 230 -0.70 -46.44 29.80
C GLU A 230 -2.08 -45.86 30.12
N ILE A 231 -2.13 -44.94 31.08
CA ILE A 231 -3.33 -44.16 31.35
C ILE A 231 -3.47 -43.16 30.19
N LYS A 232 -4.46 -43.39 29.33
CA LYS A 232 -4.84 -42.48 28.25
C LYS A 232 -5.61 -41.28 28.82
N GLU A 233 -4.94 -40.32 29.45
CA GLU A 233 -5.62 -39.08 29.83
C GLU A 233 -4.82 -37.81 29.52
N ASN A 234 -5.57 -36.83 28.99
CA ASN A 234 -5.26 -35.40 28.82
C ASN A 234 -4.08 -35.06 27.89
N THR A 235 -4.10 -35.59 26.66
CA THR A 235 -3.29 -35.06 25.56
C THR A 235 -3.95 -33.85 24.91
N ARG A 236 -3.13 -32.87 24.50
CA ARG A 236 -3.59 -31.74 23.68
C ARG A 236 -3.66 -32.16 22.22
N ASP A 237 -4.65 -31.64 21.50
CA ASP A 237 -4.76 -31.83 20.04
C ASP A 237 -3.65 -31.05 19.28
N GLU A 238 -3.56 -31.24 17.96
CA GLU A 238 -2.57 -30.56 17.10
C GLU A 238 -2.71 -29.01 17.12
N LEU A 239 -3.82 -28.49 17.64
CA LEU A 239 -4.14 -27.07 17.81
C LEU A 239 -3.84 -26.56 19.24
N GLY A 240 -3.38 -27.43 20.14
CA GLY A 240 -2.97 -27.10 21.50
C GLY A 240 -4.10 -27.05 22.53
N ASN A 241 -5.32 -27.48 22.18
CA ASN A 241 -6.46 -27.53 23.09
C ASN A 241 -6.41 -28.77 23.96
N LEU A 242 -6.71 -28.65 25.25
CA LEU A 242 -6.85 -29.82 26.12
C LEU A 242 -8.09 -30.62 25.71
N HIS A 243 -7.91 -31.89 25.37
CA HIS A 243 -8.99 -32.87 25.42
C HIS A 243 -9.14 -33.35 26.85
N ILE A 244 -10.31 -33.07 27.44
CA ILE A 244 -10.72 -33.58 28.74
C ILE A 244 -11.85 -34.55 28.45
N GLU A 245 -11.61 -35.85 28.64
CA GLU A 245 -12.70 -36.86 28.72
C GLU A 245 -13.31 -36.85 30.13
#